data_AF-A0AAD8X8N5-F1
#
_entry.id   AF-A0AAD8X8N5-F1
#
_cell.length_a   1.000
_cell.length_b   1.000
_cell.length_c   1.000
_cell.angle_alpha   90.00
_cell.angle_beta   90.00
_cell.angle_gamma   90.00
#
_symmetry.space_group_name_H-M   'P 1'
#
loop_
_entity.id
_entity.type
_entity.pdbx_description
1 polymer ?
#
loop_
_entity_poly.entity_id
_entity_poly.type
_entity_poly.pdbx_seq_one_letter_code
_entity_poly.pdbx_strand_id
1 'polypeptide(L)'
;MALSLLISFATAVGASEGIKASMARSRREEHRSRKNNLILHCPKSSQFSPYLEGRQVVLSGDRLFVDTGTAHDVPFGHPFEGYYLPYPDSRFSGLVSTITHEAPIMNWIFVDPVTYQVRFGNRAIADGNVTGPWEC
;
A
#
# COMPACT_ATOMS: atom_id res chain seq x y z
N MET A 1 8.07 -52.32 -0.72
CA MET A 1 8.18 -51.56 0.54
C MET A 1 8.93 -50.23 0.38
N ALA A 2 9.95 -50.11 -0.49
CA ALA A 2 10.67 -48.84 -0.70
C ALA A 2 9.85 -47.76 -1.45
N LEU A 3 9.00 -48.14 -2.40
CA LEU A 3 8.21 -47.21 -3.21
C LEU A 3 7.14 -46.47 -2.40
N SER A 4 6.47 -47.15 -1.47
CA SER A 4 5.46 -46.56 -0.59
C SER A 4 6.06 -45.54 0.39
N LEU A 5 7.31 -45.75 0.81
CA LEU A 5 8.05 -44.83 1.68
C LEU A 5 8.38 -43.52 0.96
N LEU A 6 8.85 -43.58 -0.29
CA LEU A 6 9.15 -42.40 -1.11
C LEU A 6 7.89 -41.56 -1.43
N ILE A 7 6.77 -42.22 -1.72
CA ILE A 7 5.49 -41.55 -1.96
C ILE A 7 5.01 -40.82 -0.70
N SER A 8 5.21 -41.40 0.48
CA SER A 8 4.80 -40.78 1.76
C SER A 8 5.62 -39.54 2.14
N PHE A 9 6.91 -39.49 1.80
CA PHE A 9 7.75 -38.30 2.03
C PHE A 9 7.38 -37.16 1.08
N ALA A 10 7.14 -37.47 -0.21
CA ALA A 10 6.76 -36.45 -1.19
C ALA A 10 5.43 -35.78 -0.84
N THR A 11 4.44 -36.54 -0.35
CA THR A 11 3.15 -35.98 0.08
C THR A 11 3.26 -35.19 1.38
N ALA A 12 4.07 -35.63 2.35
CA ALA A 12 4.30 -34.90 3.59
C ALA A 12 5.00 -33.55 3.36
N VAL A 13 6.04 -33.51 2.51
CA VAL A 13 6.75 -32.28 2.15
C VAL A 13 5.83 -31.33 1.37
N GLY A 14 5.14 -31.82 0.33
CA GLY A 14 4.21 -31.01 -0.45
C GLY A 14 3.04 -30.45 0.38
N ALA A 15 2.52 -31.22 1.33
CA ALA A 15 1.50 -30.73 2.26
C ALA A 15 2.04 -29.63 3.18
N SER A 16 3.26 -29.80 3.71
CA SER A 16 3.88 -28.80 4.59
C SER A 16 4.19 -27.48 3.88
N GLU A 17 4.67 -27.54 2.64
CA GLU A 17 4.92 -26.35 1.81
C GLU A 17 3.61 -25.69 1.38
N GLY A 18 2.59 -26.48 1.03
CA GLY A 18 1.25 -25.97 0.75
C GLY A 18 0.63 -25.23 1.94
N ILE A 19 0.78 -25.76 3.16
CA ILE A 19 0.33 -25.11 4.40
C ILE A 19 1.13 -23.83 4.68
N LYS A 20 2.46 -23.83 4.48
CA LYS A 20 3.28 -22.61 4.63
C LYS A 20 2.87 -21.53 3.62
N ALA A 21 2.64 -21.92 2.38
CA ALA A 21 2.18 -21.01 1.33
C ALA A 21 0.77 -20.47 1.63
N SER A 22 -0.15 -21.32 2.12
CA SER A 22 -1.51 -20.89 2.50
C SER A 22 -1.49 -19.96 3.70
N MET A 23 -0.69 -20.26 4.73
CA MET A 23 -0.51 -19.38 5.89
C MET A 23 0.12 -18.03 5.50
N ALA A 24 1.12 -18.04 4.61
CA ALA A 24 1.74 -16.80 4.13
C ALA A 24 0.75 -15.97 3.32
N ARG A 25 -0.10 -16.60 2.50
CA ARG A 25 -1.17 -15.93 1.77
C ARG A 25 -2.22 -15.33 2.71
N SER A 26 -2.69 -16.11 3.68
CA SER A 26 -3.66 -15.68 4.70
C SER A 26 -3.14 -14.47 5.49
N ARG A 27 -1.88 -14.49 5.95
CA ARG A 27 -1.25 -13.34 6.62
C ARG A 27 -1.18 -12.09 5.75
N ARG A 28 -0.90 -12.23 4.45
CA ARG A 28 -0.90 -11.07 3.53
C ARG A 28 -2.29 -10.51 3.34
N GLU A 29 -3.29 -11.37 3.15
CA GLU A 29 -4.69 -10.97 3.01
C GLU A 29 -5.20 -10.28 4.29
N GLU A 30 -4.83 -10.79 5.46
CA GLU A 30 -5.09 -10.15 6.75
C GLU A 30 -4.44 -8.76 6.83
N HIS A 31 -3.14 -8.65 6.55
CA HIS A 31 -2.44 -7.36 6.61
C HIS A 31 -3.04 -6.33 5.63
N ARG A 32 -3.44 -6.77 4.43
CA ARG A 32 -4.04 -5.92 3.40
C ARG A 32 -5.46 -5.46 3.72
N SER A 33 -6.18 -6.19 4.57
CA SER A 33 -7.50 -5.80 5.07
C SER A 33 -7.46 -4.75 6.18
N ARG A 34 -6.26 -4.48 6.74
CA ARG A 34 -6.07 -3.47 7.78
C ARG A 34 -5.85 -2.11 7.15
N LYS A 35 -6.41 -1.08 7.80
CA LYS A 35 -6.13 0.32 7.51
C LYS A 35 -4.64 0.58 7.75
N ASN A 36 -3.98 1.16 6.76
CA ASN A 36 -2.56 1.48 6.79
C ASN A 36 -2.38 3.00 6.65
N ASN A 37 -1.42 3.54 7.40
CA ASN A 37 -0.99 4.91 7.27
C ASN A 37 0.30 4.94 6.44
N LEU A 38 0.58 6.08 5.80
CA LEU A 38 1.82 6.28 5.06
C LEU A 38 2.73 7.23 5.85
N ILE A 39 3.92 6.72 6.22
CA ILE A 39 4.92 7.43 7.02
C ILE A 39 6.18 7.57 6.18
N LEU A 40 6.77 8.77 6.19
CA LEU A 40 7.98 9.04 5.44
C LEU A 40 9.24 8.58 6.20
N HIS A 41 10.12 7.90 5.49
CA HIS A 41 11.46 7.55 5.95
C HIS A 41 12.49 8.11 4.96
N CYS A 42 13.59 8.67 5.46
CA CYS A 42 14.68 9.25 4.69
C CYS A 42 15.93 8.33 4.78
N PRO A 43 16.16 7.41 3.82
CA PRO A 43 17.28 6.49 3.88
C PRO A 43 18.65 7.19 3.87
N LYS A 44 18.73 8.32 3.17
CA LYS A 44 19.91 9.20 3.15
C LYS A 44 19.58 10.49 3.88
N SER A 45 20.41 10.81 4.87
CA SER A 45 20.28 12.07 5.60
C SER A 45 20.52 13.26 4.66
N SER A 46 19.70 14.29 4.81
CA SER A 46 19.80 15.58 4.15
C SER A 46 19.44 16.69 5.14
N GLN A 47 19.64 17.95 4.76
CA GLN A 47 19.20 19.09 5.58
C GLN A 47 17.69 19.10 5.89
N PHE A 48 16.88 18.39 5.11
CA PHE A 48 15.43 18.28 5.29
C PHE A 48 15.01 17.09 6.14
N SER A 49 15.91 16.12 6.38
CA SER A 49 15.57 14.90 7.14
C SER A 49 14.96 15.17 8.52
N PRO A 50 15.41 16.15 9.32
CA PRO A 50 14.76 16.47 10.60
C PRO A 50 13.29 16.92 10.46
N TYR A 51 12.93 17.49 9.32
CA TYR A 51 11.56 17.95 9.04
C TYR A 51 10.67 16.86 8.44
N LEU A 52 11.28 15.83 7.86
CA LEU A 52 10.62 14.85 6.99
C LEU A 52 10.52 13.46 7.62
N GLU A 53 11.52 13.05 8.40
CA GLU A 53 11.56 11.73 9.02
C GLU A 53 10.37 11.49 9.95
N GLY A 54 9.71 10.34 9.80
CA GLY A 54 8.59 9.92 10.63
C GLY A 54 7.30 10.72 10.41
N ARG A 55 7.26 11.61 9.41
CA ARG A 55 6.07 12.43 9.14
C ARG A 55 5.01 11.66 8.39
N GLN A 56 3.76 11.97 8.70
CA GLN A 56 2.60 11.43 8.01
C GLN A 56 2.45 12.05 6.62
N VAL A 57 1.86 11.29 5.71
CA VAL A 57 1.41 11.78 4.41
C VAL A 57 -0.07 12.11 4.49
N VAL A 58 -0.46 13.22 3.87
CA VAL A 58 -1.84 13.72 3.80
C VAL A 58 -2.25 13.95 2.34
N LEU A 59 -3.53 13.80 2.05
CA LEU A 59 -4.15 14.06 0.75
C LEU A 59 -4.68 15.50 0.73
N SER A 60 -4.31 16.28 -0.28
CA SER A 60 -4.84 17.62 -0.48
C SER A 60 -4.94 17.96 -1.96
N GLY A 61 -6.06 18.52 -2.39
CA GLY A 61 -6.34 18.75 -3.82
C GLY A 61 -6.38 17.44 -4.60
N ASP A 62 -5.37 17.20 -5.43
CA ASP A 62 -5.19 16.00 -6.27
C ASP A 62 -3.85 15.28 -6.01
N ARG A 63 -3.15 15.65 -4.92
CA ARG A 63 -1.78 15.21 -4.60
C ARG A 63 -1.65 14.74 -3.16
N LEU A 64 -0.59 13.97 -2.92
CA LEU A 64 -0.15 13.59 -1.59
C LEU A 64 0.98 14.53 -1.15
N PHE A 65 0.93 14.97 0.10
CA PHE A 65 1.91 15.88 0.70
C PHE A 65 2.43 15.31 2.02
N VAL A 66 3.66 15.67 2.36
CA VAL A 66 4.20 15.39 3.69
C VAL A 66 3.75 16.48 4.63
N ASP A 67 3.13 16.09 5.74
CA ASP A 67 2.83 17.02 6.82
C ASP A 67 4.12 17.33 7.61
N THR A 68 4.72 18.46 7.27
CA THR A 68 5.94 18.96 7.92
C THR A 68 5.72 19.44 9.34
N GLY A 69 4.48 19.47 9.85
CA GLY A 69 4.13 19.83 11.23
C GLY A 69 4.70 21.16 11.70
N THR A 70 5.08 22.06 10.79
CA THR A 70 5.60 23.39 11.14
C THR A 70 4.46 24.39 11.34
N ALA A 71 3.31 24.15 10.72
CA ALA A 71 2.12 24.99 10.78
C ALA A 71 1.04 24.33 11.65
N HIS A 72 1.25 24.33 12.98
CA HIS A 72 0.43 23.61 13.95
C HIS A 72 -1.03 24.06 14.00
N ASP A 73 -1.30 25.33 13.72
CA ASP A 73 -2.63 25.94 13.82
C ASP A 73 -3.41 25.91 12.50
N VAL A 74 -2.85 25.31 11.44
CA VAL A 74 -3.45 25.26 10.12
C VAL A 74 -3.81 23.81 9.77
N PRO A 75 -5.12 23.46 9.72
CA PRO A 75 -5.54 22.16 9.23
C PRO A 75 -5.03 21.94 7.81
N PHE A 76 -4.35 20.82 7.56
CA PHE A 76 -3.76 20.54 6.26
C PHE A 76 -4.02 19.10 5.80
N GLY A 77 -4.87 18.99 4.77
CA GLY A 77 -5.16 17.74 4.09
C GLY A 77 -5.92 16.72 4.94
N HIS A 78 -6.33 15.65 4.28
CA HIS A 78 -6.92 14.46 4.91
C HIS A 78 -5.79 13.45 5.18
N PRO A 79 -5.61 12.92 6.40
CA PRO A 79 -4.58 11.92 6.67
C PRO A 79 -4.66 10.75 5.70
N PHE A 80 -3.51 10.20 5.30
CA PHE A 80 -3.50 9.00 4.49
C PHE A 80 -4.06 7.82 5.29
N GLU A 81 -5.22 7.33 4.87
CA GLU A 81 -5.93 6.22 5.50
C GLU A 81 -6.20 5.15 4.43
N GLY A 82 -5.20 4.32 4.17
CA GLY A 82 -5.17 3.48 2.99
C GLY A 82 -5.46 2.00 3.20
N TYR A 83 -5.86 1.37 2.10
CA TYR A 83 -6.11 -0.06 2.00
C TYR A 83 -5.52 -0.60 0.70
N TYR A 84 -5.15 -1.88 0.71
CA TYR A 84 -4.74 -2.57 -0.50
C TYR A 84 -5.94 -3.29 -1.09
N LEU A 85 -6.30 -2.93 -2.32
CA LEU A 85 -7.40 -3.58 -3.07
C LEU A 85 -6.85 -4.13 -4.39
N PRO A 86 -7.40 -5.23 -4.92
CA PRO A 86 -7.06 -5.67 -6.27
C PRO A 86 -7.31 -4.53 -7.27
N TYR A 87 -6.28 -4.14 -8.05
CA TYR A 87 -6.48 -3.13 -9.08
C TYR A 87 -7.19 -3.78 -10.27
N PRO A 88 -8.35 -3.26 -10.74
CA PRO A 88 -9.10 -3.85 -11.84
C PRO A 88 -8.23 -4.13 -13.07
N ASP A 89 -8.47 -5.29 -13.69
CA ASP A 89 -7.77 -5.80 -14.88
C ASP A 89 -6.25 -5.98 -14.71
N SER A 90 -5.77 -6.05 -13.48
CA SER A 90 -4.36 -6.27 -13.16
C SER A 90 -4.14 -7.56 -12.36
N ARG A 91 -2.86 -7.97 -12.26
CA ARG A 91 -2.42 -9.07 -11.38
C ARG A 91 -1.87 -8.58 -10.04
N PHE A 92 -1.93 -7.28 -9.78
CA PHE A 92 -1.34 -6.65 -8.61
C PHE A 92 -2.40 -5.95 -7.76
N SER A 93 -2.02 -5.61 -6.53
CA SER A 93 -2.81 -4.76 -5.67
C SER A 93 -2.54 -3.29 -5.98
N GLY A 94 -3.62 -2.53 -6.10
CA GLY A 94 -3.59 -1.08 -6.04
C GLY A 94 -3.66 -0.60 -4.59
N LEU A 95 -3.33 0.66 -4.39
CA LEU A 95 -3.46 1.34 -3.11
C LEU A 95 -4.61 2.33 -3.22
N VAL A 96 -5.52 2.30 -2.25
CA VAL A 96 -6.58 3.31 -2.12
C VAL A 96 -6.42 4.06 -0.80
N SER A 97 -6.96 5.26 -0.72
CA SER A 97 -7.11 5.99 0.54
C SER A 97 -8.47 6.67 0.61
N THR A 98 -9.03 6.81 1.82
CA THR A 98 -10.18 7.69 2.02
C THR A 98 -9.78 9.13 1.71
N ILE A 99 -10.74 9.95 1.28
CA ILE A 99 -10.50 11.37 0.96
C ILE A 99 -11.27 12.32 1.89
N THR A 100 -12.10 11.76 2.77
CA THR A 100 -12.96 12.47 3.71
C THR A 100 -13.29 11.55 4.88
N HIS A 101 -13.64 12.15 6.02
CA HIS A 101 -14.18 11.45 7.18
C HIS A 101 -15.67 11.12 7.04
N GLU A 102 -16.39 11.78 6.11
CA GLU A 102 -17.82 11.59 5.90
C GLU A 102 -18.10 10.64 4.72
N ALA A 103 -18.63 9.44 5.03
CA ALA A 103 -18.84 8.31 4.12
C ALA A 103 -17.54 7.79 3.45
N PRO A 104 -17.36 6.46 3.27
CA PRO A 104 -16.09 5.92 2.80
C PRO A 104 -15.94 6.09 1.28
N ILE A 105 -15.71 7.32 0.84
CA ILE A 105 -15.26 7.61 -0.52
C ILE A 105 -13.75 7.39 -0.55
N MET A 106 -13.32 6.45 -1.39
CA MET A 106 -11.91 6.11 -1.58
C MET A 106 -11.46 6.40 -3.00
N ASN A 107 -10.25 6.92 -3.11
CA ASN A 107 -9.58 7.15 -4.39
C ASN A 107 -8.35 6.26 -4.51
N TRP A 108 -8.01 5.91 -5.75
CA TRP A 108 -6.78 5.19 -6.08
C TRP A 108 -5.59 6.13 -5.96
N ILE A 109 -4.49 5.59 -5.44
CA ILE A 109 -3.20 6.25 -5.33
C ILE A 109 -2.33 5.78 -6.49
N PHE A 110 -1.77 6.74 -7.22
CA PHE A 110 -0.97 6.48 -8.40
C PHE A 110 0.14 7.52 -8.54
N VAL A 111 1.13 7.22 -9.38
CA VAL A 111 2.21 8.13 -9.73
C VAL A 111 2.00 8.63 -11.15
N ASP A 112 1.99 9.95 -11.29
CA ASP A 112 1.97 10.60 -12.60
C ASP A 112 3.30 10.32 -13.34
N PRO A 113 3.28 9.69 -14.53
CA PRO A 113 4.51 9.28 -15.23
C PRO A 113 5.30 10.46 -15.80
N VAL A 114 4.69 11.65 -15.90
CA VAL A 114 5.35 12.85 -16.43
C VAL A 114 5.95 13.67 -15.29
N THR A 115 5.19 13.91 -14.22
CA THR A 115 5.62 14.77 -13.11
C THR A 115 6.26 14.02 -11.95
N TYR A 116 6.15 12.69 -11.93
CA TYR A 116 6.55 11.81 -10.82
C TYR A 116 5.90 12.14 -9.48
N GLN A 117 4.81 12.89 -9.50
CA GLN A 117 4.07 13.24 -8.29
C GLN A 117 3.15 12.08 -7.91
N VAL A 118 3.07 11.82 -6.61
CA VAL A 118 2.08 10.89 -6.06
C VAL A 118 0.75 11.63 -5.97
N ARG A 119 -0.25 11.10 -6.66
CA ARG A 119 -1.57 11.69 -6.86
C ARG A 119 -2.65 10.71 -6.45
N PHE A 120 -3.87 11.22 -6.33
CA PHE A 120 -5.03 10.40 -6.04
C PHE A 120 -6.23 10.81 -6.90
N GLY A 121 -7.10 9.85 -7.19
CA GLY A 121 -8.29 10.09 -8.00
C GLY A 121 -9.15 8.85 -8.18
N ASN A 122 -10.28 9.02 -8.85
CA ASN A 122 -11.12 7.90 -9.22
C ASN A 122 -10.41 7.02 -10.27
N ARG A 123 -11.04 5.88 -10.62
CA ARG A 123 -10.49 4.92 -11.59
C ARG A 123 -10.16 5.56 -12.94
N ALA A 124 -11.05 6.40 -13.46
CA ALA A 124 -10.89 7.04 -14.77
C ALA A 124 -9.63 7.93 -14.84
N ILE A 125 -9.29 8.60 -13.74
CA ILE A 125 -8.04 9.39 -13.66
C ILE A 125 -6.83 8.46 -13.48
N ALA A 126 -6.97 7.41 -12.68
CA ALA A 126 -5.86 6.51 -12.33
C ALA A 126 -5.34 5.67 -13.51
N ASP A 127 -6.21 5.25 -14.44
CA ASP A 127 -5.86 4.26 -15.49
C ASP A 127 -4.76 4.65 -16.47
N GLY A 128 -4.52 5.95 -16.66
CA GLY A 128 -3.41 6.44 -17.50
C GLY A 128 -2.07 6.55 -16.76
N ASN A 129 -2.02 6.21 -15.47
CA ASN A 129 -0.89 6.49 -14.58
C ASN A 129 -0.26 5.19 -14.03
N VAL A 130 0.82 5.34 -13.27
CA VAL A 130 1.48 4.22 -12.61
C VAL A 130 0.72 3.87 -11.33
N THR A 131 -0.07 2.81 -11.37
CA THR A 131 -1.04 2.43 -10.31
C THR A 131 -0.56 1.29 -9.41
N GLY A 132 0.66 0.80 -9.63
CA GLY A 132 1.26 -0.27 -8.86
C GLY A 132 2.44 -0.94 -9.57
N PRO A 133 2.92 -2.08 -9.06
CA PRO A 133 2.39 -2.78 -7.88
C PRO A 133 2.67 -2.00 -6.58
N TRP A 134 1.67 -1.88 -5.72
CA TRP A 134 1.86 -1.43 -4.34
C TRP A 134 1.95 -2.65 -3.42
N GLU A 135 2.96 -2.66 -2.53
CA GLU A 135 3.24 -3.80 -1.65
C GLU A 135 3.50 -3.32 -0.21
N CYS A 136 3.13 -4.18 0.75
CA CYS A 136 3.27 -4.00 2.19
C CYS A 136 4.11 -5.12 2.82
#